data_AF-A0A8T4I397-F1
#
_entry.id   AF-A0A8T4I397-F1
#
_cell.length_a   1.000
_cell.length_b   1.000
_cell.length_c   1.000
_cell.angle_alpha   90.00
_cell.angle_beta   90.00
_cell.angle_gamma   90.00
#
_symmetry.space_group_name_H-M   'P 1'
#
loop_
_entity.id
_entity.type
_entity.pdbx_description
1 polymer ?
#
loop_
_entity_poly.entity_id
_entity_poly.type
_entity_poly.pdbx_seq_one_letter_code
_entity_poly.pdbx_strand_id
1 'polypeptide(L)'
;LQHHVGAPWRYTPEQARLTLWWYALDPATNRFLWREGVIQRLTGWGKDPLVATWSAFEVVGPCRFGAIADEGNEWGVPAGQPLGV
;
A
#
# COMPACT_ATOMS: atom_id res chain seq x y z
N LEU A 1 -21.79 6.40 3.12
CA LEU A 1 -20.40 6.66 2.66
C LEU A 1 -19.47 6.37 3.83
N GLN A 2 -18.33 5.73 3.57
CA GLN A 2 -17.40 5.29 4.61
C GLN A 2 -16.76 6.47 5.38
N HIS A 3 -16.77 7.67 4.80
CA HIS A 3 -16.26 8.90 5.40
C HIS A 3 -17.19 10.08 5.12
N HIS A 4 -17.16 11.09 6.00
CA HIS A 4 -17.83 12.37 5.83
C HIS A 4 -16.97 13.32 4.97
N VAL A 5 -17.63 14.26 4.30
CA VAL A 5 -16.95 15.32 3.54
C VAL A 5 -16.01 16.10 4.48
N GLY A 6 -14.77 16.33 4.04
CA GLY A 6 -13.75 17.06 4.80
C GLY A 6 -12.98 16.23 5.84
N ALA A 7 -13.37 14.98 6.10
CA ALA A 7 -12.58 14.09 6.94
C ALA A 7 -11.40 13.49 6.15
N PRO A 8 -10.21 13.32 6.78
CA PRO A 8 -9.11 12.59 6.16
C PRO A 8 -9.53 11.16 5.82
N TRP A 9 -9.07 10.67 4.66
CA TRP A 9 -9.29 9.29 4.26
C TRP A 9 -8.66 8.31 5.26
N ARG A 10 -9.40 7.25 5.60
CA ARG A 10 -8.89 6.12 6.40
C ARG A 10 -9.36 4.80 5.82
N TYR A 11 -8.45 3.85 5.67
CA TYR A 11 -8.82 2.50 5.27
C TYR A 11 -9.65 1.81 6.36
N THR A 12 -10.65 1.03 5.98
CA THR A 12 -11.18 -0.02 6.87
C THR A 12 -10.11 -1.08 7.11
N PRO A 13 -10.25 -1.90 8.17
CA PRO A 13 -9.35 -3.04 8.37
C PRO A 13 -9.27 -3.99 7.17
N GLU A 14 -10.36 -4.19 6.43
CA GLU A 14 -10.38 -5.00 5.21
C GLU A 14 -9.56 -4.33 4.08
N GLN A 15 -9.78 -3.04 3.83
CA GLN A 15 -9.04 -2.28 2.81
C GLN A 15 -7.54 -2.21 3.12
N ALA A 16 -7.18 -2.04 4.40
CA ALA A 16 -5.79 -2.07 4.84
C ALA A 16 -5.17 -3.44 4.58
N ARG A 17 -5.88 -4.53 4.92
CA ARG A 17 -5.43 -5.90 4.64
C ARG A 17 -5.25 -6.15 3.14
N LEU A 18 -6.18 -5.69 2.30
CA LEU A 18 -6.05 -5.80 0.85
C LEU A 18 -4.85 -5.02 0.32
N THR A 19 -4.59 -3.82 0.86
CA THR A 19 -3.41 -3.02 0.53
C THR A 19 -2.12 -3.76 0.87
N LEU A 20 -2.04 -4.37 2.07
CA LEU A 20 -0.88 -5.16 2.49
C LEU A 20 -0.67 -6.38 1.58
N TRP A 21 -1.74 -7.04 1.15
CA TRP A 21 -1.63 -8.11 0.17
C TRP A 21 -1.16 -7.60 -1.19
N TRP A 22 -1.73 -6.51 -1.69
CA TRP A 22 -1.37 -5.93 -2.99
C TRP A 22 0.12 -5.61 -3.10
N TYR A 23 0.71 -5.06 -2.02
CA TYR A 23 2.14 -4.73 -1.95
C TYR A 23 2.99 -5.81 -1.26
N ALA A 24 2.49 -7.03 -1.10
CA ALA A 24 3.25 -8.10 -0.48
C ALA A 24 4.47 -8.48 -1.33
N LEU A 25 5.63 -8.57 -0.67
CA LEU A 25 6.89 -8.97 -1.29
C LEU A 25 7.19 -10.44 -1.00
N ASP A 26 7.78 -11.11 -1.98
CA ASP A 26 8.46 -12.38 -1.80
C ASP A 26 9.71 -12.13 -0.93
N PRO A 27 9.85 -12.78 0.25
CA PRO A 27 10.96 -12.51 1.16
C PRO A 27 12.32 -13.00 0.64
N ALA A 28 12.35 -13.93 -0.33
CA ALA A 28 13.59 -14.43 -0.92
C ALA A 28 14.04 -13.58 -2.12
N THR A 29 13.09 -13.00 -2.87
CA THR A 29 13.41 -12.27 -4.11
C THR A 29 13.15 -10.76 -4.05
N ASN A 30 12.46 -10.28 -3.01
CA ASN A 30 11.98 -8.90 -2.86
C ASN A 30 11.15 -8.40 -4.05
N ARG A 31 10.49 -9.30 -4.78
CA ARG A 31 9.55 -8.94 -5.85
C ARG A 31 8.13 -9.02 -5.34
N PHE A 32 7.25 -8.19 -5.91
CA PHE A 32 5.82 -8.28 -5.61
C PHE A 32 5.27 -9.68 -5.96
N LEU A 33 4.53 -10.25 -5.00
CA LEU A 33 3.87 -11.55 -5.16
C LEU A 33 2.75 -11.49 -6.19
N TRP A 34 2.06 -10.35 -6.27
CA TRP A 34 0.90 -10.15 -7.14
C TRP A 34 1.15 -9.04 -8.14
N ARG A 35 0.65 -9.22 -9.37
CA ARG A 35 0.66 -8.21 -10.43
C ARG A 35 -0.73 -7.88 -10.95
N GLU A 36 -1.70 -8.74 -10.65
CA GLU A 36 -3.07 -8.66 -11.11
C GLU A 36 -3.98 -9.02 -9.93
N GLY A 37 -5.12 -8.34 -9.83
CA GLY A 37 -6.03 -8.49 -8.71
C GLY A 37 -7.46 -8.15 -9.11
N VAL A 38 -8.41 -8.80 -8.45
CA VAL A 38 -9.85 -8.58 -8.66
C VAL A 38 -10.51 -8.28 -7.32
N ILE A 39 -11.18 -7.13 -7.23
CA ILE A 39 -11.95 -6.72 -6.04
C ILE A 39 -13.44 -6.71 -6.41
N GLN A 40 -14.20 -7.64 -5.81
CA GLN A 40 -15.66 -7.73 -5.99
C GLN A 40 -16.36 -7.46 -4.67
N ARG A 41 -17.03 -6.30 -4.57
CA ARG A 41 -17.74 -5.83 -3.38
C ARG A 41 -19.00 -5.05 -3.76
N LEU A 42 -19.93 -4.95 -2.81
CA LEU A 42 -21.17 -4.20 -2.98
C LEU A 42 -20.91 -2.70 -3.17
N THR A 43 -21.90 -2.02 -3.76
CA THR A 43 -21.90 -0.55 -3.88
C THR A 43 -21.71 0.11 -2.52
N GLY A 44 -20.92 1.17 -2.47
CA GLY A 44 -20.63 1.90 -1.23
C GLY A 44 -19.49 1.33 -0.39
N TRP A 45 -18.87 0.21 -0.79
CA TRP A 45 -17.70 -0.36 -0.11
C TRP A 45 -16.45 0.53 -0.17
N GLY A 46 -16.35 1.43 -1.15
CA GLY A 46 -15.22 2.37 -1.27
C GLY A 46 -14.06 1.86 -2.15
N LYS A 47 -14.35 1.10 -3.21
CA LYS A 47 -13.32 0.57 -4.12
C LYS A 47 -12.61 1.67 -4.92
N ASP A 48 -13.35 2.68 -5.36
CA ASP A 48 -12.79 3.77 -6.17
C ASP A 48 -11.77 4.61 -5.37
N PRO A 49 -12.07 5.08 -4.14
CA PRO A 49 -11.07 5.78 -3.34
C PRO A 49 -9.90 4.88 -2.90
N LEU A 50 -10.12 3.59 -2.64
CA LEU A 50 -9.03 2.64 -2.38
C LEU A 50 -8.04 2.58 -3.54
N VAL A 51 -8.55 2.32 -4.76
CA VAL A 51 -7.67 2.21 -5.93
C VAL A 51 -7.05 3.56 -6.28
N ALA A 52 -7.77 4.68 -6.09
CA ALA A 52 -7.19 6.01 -6.28
C ALA A 52 -5.96 6.26 -5.40
N THR A 53 -5.98 5.81 -4.13
CA THR A 53 -4.83 5.92 -3.24
C THR A 53 -3.66 5.03 -3.66
N TRP A 54 -3.92 3.82 -4.18
CA TRP A 54 -2.88 2.96 -4.74
C TRP A 54 -2.28 3.56 -6.01
N SER A 55 -3.11 4.06 -6.92
CA SER A 55 -2.65 4.72 -8.15
C SER A 55 -1.82 5.95 -7.85
N ALA A 56 -2.21 6.78 -6.89
CA ALA A 56 -1.41 7.93 -6.47
C ALA A 56 -0.03 7.46 -5.95
N PHE A 57 0.01 6.44 -5.10
CA PHE A 57 1.25 5.89 -4.59
C PHE A 57 2.14 5.27 -5.68
N GLU A 58 1.55 4.59 -6.67
CA GLU A 58 2.31 4.00 -7.79
C GLU A 58 2.87 5.04 -8.78
N VAL A 59 2.23 6.21 -8.88
CA VAL A 59 2.65 7.27 -9.81
C VAL A 59 3.72 8.18 -9.18
N VAL A 60 3.57 8.55 -7.90
CA VAL A 60 4.46 9.54 -7.26
C VAL A 60 5.15 9.06 -5.98
N GLY A 61 4.75 7.91 -5.45
CA GLY A 61 5.30 7.38 -4.21
C GLY A 61 6.49 6.45 -4.43
N PRO A 62 7.28 6.20 -3.37
CA PRO A 62 8.37 5.21 -3.36
C PRO A 62 7.79 3.79 -3.36
N CYS A 63 7.19 3.39 -4.46
CA CYS A 63 6.42 2.16 -4.56
C CYS A 63 7.30 0.95 -4.87
N ARG A 64 8.43 1.11 -5.56
CA ARG A 64 9.26 -0.04 -5.97
C ARG A 64 10.21 -0.42 -4.85
N PHE A 65 10.47 -1.71 -4.68
CA PHE A 65 11.49 -2.14 -3.73
C PHE A 65 12.85 -1.55 -4.13
N GLY A 66 13.46 -0.80 -3.22
CA GLY A 66 14.80 -0.26 -3.38
C GLY A 66 15.84 -1.02 -2.56
N ALA A 67 15.62 -1.08 -1.25
CA ALA A 67 16.58 -1.68 -0.31
C ALA A 67 15.90 -2.13 0.98
N ILE A 68 16.67 -2.76 1.88
CA ILE A 68 16.29 -2.95 3.27
C ILE A 68 16.92 -1.83 4.09
N ALA A 69 16.15 -1.25 5.01
CA ALA A 69 16.59 -0.20 5.89
C ALA A 69 17.72 -0.68 6.80
N ASP A 70 18.85 0.02 6.75
CA ASP A 70 19.95 -0.11 7.71
C ASP A 70 19.67 0.67 8.99
N GLU A 71 20.42 0.37 10.05
CA GLU A 71 20.34 1.10 11.32
C GLU A 71 20.72 2.58 11.11
N GLY A 72 19.84 3.49 11.56
CA GLY A 72 20.06 4.93 11.42
C GLY A 72 19.92 5.49 10.01
N ASN A 73 19.22 4.80 9.09
CA ASN A 73 18.94 5.33 7.76
C ASN A 73 18.28 6.72 7.81
N GLU A 74 18.57 7.53 6.79
CA GLU A 74 18.15 8.94 6.67
C GLU A 74 16.63 9.14 6.68
N TRP A 75 15.86 8.10 6.40
CA TRP A 75 14.40 8.11 6.36
C TRP A 75 13.75 7.81 7.72
N GLY A 76 14.54 7.47 8.74
CA GLY A 76 14.04 7.15 10.09
C GLY A 76 13.23 5.85 10.15
N VAL A 77 13.33 4.99 9.14
CA VAL A 77 12.61 3.72 9.08
C VAL A 77 13.31 2.69 9.98
N PRO A 78 12.60 1.85 10.76
CA PRO A 78 13.27 0.82 11.56
C PRO A 78 14.11 -0.16 10.72
N ALA A 79 15.27 -0.56 11.23
CA ALA A 79 16.15 -1.50 10.55
C ALA A 79 15.44 -2.81 10.22
N GLY A 80 15.72 -3.38 9.04
CA GLY A 80 15.09 -4.60 8.54
C GLY A 80 13.74 -4.40 7.83
N GLN A 81 13.21 -3.18 7.78
CA GLN A 81 12.00 -2.86 6.99
C GLN A 81 12.37 -2.53 5.54
N PRO A 82 11.47 -2.79 4.57
CA PRO A 82 11.72 -2.43 3.17
C PRO A 82 11.65 -0.91 2.95
N LEU A 83 12.58 -0.40 2.16
CA LEU A 83 12.60 0.96 1.64
C LEU A 83 12.18 0.97 0.17
N GLY A 84 11.33 1.93 -0.17
CA GLY A 84 10.86 2.12 -1.53
C GLY A 84 11.67 3.16 -2.31
N VAL A 85 11.62 3.07 -3.64
CA VAL A 85 12.12 4.07 -4.61
C VAL A 85 11.07 4.40 -5.66
#